data_AF-A0AA45WJ20-F1
#
_entry.id   AF-A0AA45WJ20-F1
#
_cell.length_a   1.000
_cell.length_b   1.000
_cell.length_c   1.000
_cell.angle_alpha   90.00
_cell.angle_beta   90.00
_cell.angle_gamma   90.00
#
_symmetry.space_group_name_H-M   'P 1'
#
loop_
_entity.id
_entity.type
_entity.pdbx_description
1 polymer ?
#
loop_
_entity_poly.entity_id
_entity_poly.type
_entity_poly.pdbx_seq_one_letter_code
_entity_poly.pdbx_strand_id
1 'polypeptide(L)' 'MNKRPPIEKALTKVNNRYELVHAAAKLAKEMHERGTEYTTEEGIPLKKTVIAIEEIAEGKAKIVRE' A
#
# COMPACT_ATOMS: atom_id res chain seq x y z
N MET A 1 1.89 -10.64 -13.82
CA MET A 1 1.53 -11.59 -12.74
C MET A 1 0.78 -10.86 -11.62
N ASN A 2 -0.30 -11.44 -11.08
CA ASN A 2 -0.95 -10.91 -9.86
C ASN A 2 -0.11 -11.30 -8.63
N LYS A 3 0.93 -10.51 -8.32
CA LYS A 3 1.66 -10.67 -7.06
C LYS A 3 0.68 -10.40 -5.92
N ARG A 4 0.49 -11.38 -5.03
CA ARG A 4 -0.40 -11.20 -3.87
C ARG A 4 0.26 -10.18 -2.93
N PRO A 5 -0.46 -9.10 -2.54
CA PRO A 5 0.07 -8.16 -1.57
C PRO A 5 0.31 -8.88 -0.22
N PRO A 6 1.36 -8.52 0.53
CA PRO A 6 1.76 -9.21 1.76
C PRO A 6 0.87 -8.81 2.95
N ILE A 7 -0.42 -9.17 2.91
CA ILE A 7 -1.43 -8.76 3.89
C ILE A 7 -1.04 -9.15 5.32
N GLU A 8 -0.57 -10.39 5.53
CA GLU A 8 -0.18 -10.86 6.87
C GLU A 8 0.92 -10.01 7.49
N LYS A 9 1.93 -9.64 6.68
CA LYS A 9 3.00 -8.76 7.13
C LYS A 9 2.48 -7.35 7.41
N ALA A 10 1.61 -6.81 6.56
CA ALA A 10 0.99 -5.50 6.77
C ALA A 10 0.13 -5.46 8.05
N LEU A 11 -0.56 -6.55 8.39
CA LEU A 11 -1.35 -6.64 9.62
C LEU A 11 -0.51 -6.54 10.89
N THR A 12 0.78 -6.91 10.86
CA THR A 12 1.69 -6.70 12.00
C THR A 12 2.03 -5.23 12.27
N LYS A 13 1.68 -4.34 11.33
CA LYS A 13 1.99 -2.89 11.39
C LYS A 13 0.78 -2.04 11.74
N VAL A 14 -0.39 -2.65 11.87
CA VAL A 14 -1.66 -1.98 12.21
C VAL A 14 -2.34 -2.68 13.37
N ASN A 15 -3.34 -2.04 13.99
CA ASN A 15 -4.10 -2.63 15.09
C ASN A 15 -5.08 -3.69 14.60
N ASN A 16 -5.70 -3.48 13.43
CA ASN A 16 -6.74 -4.37 12.90
C ASN A 16 -6.88 -4.28 11.38
N ARG A 17 -7.65 -5.21 10.81
CA ARG A 17 -7.88 -5.31 9.35
C ARG A 17 -8.54 -4.07 8.75
N TYR A 18 -9.40 -3.38 9.51
CA TYR A 18 -10.07 -2.17 9.02
C TYR A 18 -9.08 -1.02 8.90
N GLU A 19 -8.20 -0.82 9.90
CA GLU A 19 -7.13 0.18 9.84
C GLU A 19 -6.21 -0.05 8.65
N LEU A 20 -5.88 -1.31 8.32
CA LEU A 20 -5.12 -1.64 7.11
C LEU A 20 -5.83 -1.15 5.84
N VAL A 21 -7.13 -1.39 5.72
CA VAL A 21 -7.92 -0.97 4.54
C VAL A 21 -7.95 0.55 4.44
N HIS A 22 -8.23 1.25 5.53
CA HIS A 22 -8.27 2.71 5.55
C HIS A 22 -6.91 3.33 5.20
N ALA A 23 -5.83 2.83 5.81
CA ALA A 23 -4.47 3.31 5.54
C ALA A 23 -4.06 3.06 4.09
N ALA A 24 -4.30 1.85 3.57
CA ALA A 24 -3.95 1.49 2.20
C ALA A 24 -4.75 2.32 1.18
N ALA A 25 -6.04 2.57 1.43
CA ALA A 25 -6.88 3.38 0.55
C ALA A 25 -6.42 4.85 0.52
N LYS A 26 -6.10 5.43 1.69
CA LYS A 26 -5.60 6.81 1.79
C LYS A 26 -4.28 6.97 1.04
N LEU A 27 -3.33 6.05 1.27
CA LEU A 27 -2.02 6.09 0.61
C LEU A 27 -2.14 5.90 -0.90
N ALA A 28 -2.98 4.96 -1.36
CA ALA A 28 -3.22 4.76 -2.78
C ALA A 28 -3.85 5.99 -3.45
N LYS A 29 -4.73 6.72 -2.73
CA LYS A 29 -5.31 7.98 -3.19
C LYS A 29 -4.25 9.08 -3.31
N GLU A 30 -3.37 9.24 -2.31
CA GLU A 30 -2.26 10.19 -2.39
C GLU A 30 -1.32 9.89 -3.56
N MET A 31 -0.99 8.62 -3.79
CA MET A 31 -0.22 8.18 -4.97
C MET A 31 -0.94 8.48 -6.29
N HIS A 32 -2.27 8.44 -6.29
CA HIS A 32 -3.07 8.82 -7.45
C HIS A 32 -2.99 10.32 -7.71
N GLU A 33 -3.23 11.14 -6.70
CA GLU A 33 -3.23 12.60 -6.77
C GLU A 33 -1.85 13.18 -7.13
N ARG A 34 -0.76 12.54 -6.67
CA ARG A 34 0.61 12.93 -7.04
C ARG A 34 1.00 12.59 -8.48
N GLY A 35 0.15 11.88 -9.21
CA GLY A 35 0.46 11.42 -10.57
C GLY A 35 1.59 10.40 -10.64
N THR A 36 1.97 9.78 -9.53
CA THR A 36 3.07 8.82 -9.50
C THR A 36 2.66 7.55 -10.23
N GLU A 37 3.38 7.21 -11.30
CA GLU A 37 3.26 5.93 -11.97
C GLU A 37 4.28 4.97 -11.40
N TYR A 38 3.82 3.76 -11.09
CA TYR A 38 4.68 2.71 -10.56
C TYR A 38 4.66 1.56 -11.55
N THR A 39 5.84 1.17 -12.00
CA THR A 39 6.03 0.06 -12.94
C THR A 39 6.98 -0.96 -12.35
N THR A 40 6.86 -2.22 -12.76
CA THR A 40 7.91 -3.21 -12.55
C THR A 40 9.15 -2.88 -13.40
N GLU A 41 10.25 -3.59 -13.18
CA GLU A 41 11.46 -3.52 -14.03
C GLU A 41 11.15 -3.88 -15.51
N GLU A 42 10.08 -4.65 -15.74
CA GLU A 42 9.58 -5.03 -17.07
C GLU A 42 8.59 -3.99 -17.66
N GLY A 43 8.42 -2.84 -17.00
CA GLY A 43 7.51 -1.77 -17.44
C GLY A 43 6.02 -2.02 -17.18
N ILE A 44 5.67 -3.05 -16.39
CA ILE A 44 4.26 -3.41 -16.15
C ILE A 44 3.68 -2.49 -15.07
N PRO A 45 2.55 -1.80 -15.32
CA PRO A 45 1.92 -0.95 -14.33
C PRO A 45 1.49 -1.72 -13.08
N LEU A 46 1.92 -1.23 -11.92
CA LEU A 46 1.55 -1.79 -10.63
C LEU A 46 0.33 -1.04 -10.06
N LYS A 47 -0.59 -1.80 -9.47
CA LYS A 47 -1.76 -1.23 -8.81
C LYS A 47 -1.32 -0.49 -7.55
N LYS A 48 -1.64 0.80 -7.44
CA LYS A 48 -1.32 1.65 -6.28
C LYS A 48 -1.76 1.06 -4.95
N THR A 49 -2.88 0.33 -4.93
CA THR A 49 -3.35 -0.37 -3.73
C THR A 49 -2.44 -1.52 -3.29
N VAL A 50 -1.79 -2.23 -4.23
CA VAL A 50 -0.81 -3.28 -3.91
C VAL A 50 0.44 -2.65 -3.31
N ILE A 51 0.90 -1.56 -3.91
CA ILE A 51 2.09 -0.81 -3.46
C ILE A 51 1.84 -0.22 -2.07
N ALA A 52 0.66 0.37 -1.85
CA ALA A 52 0.29 0.89 -0.55
C ALA A 52 0.36 -0.18 0.55
N ILE A 53 -0.11 -1.41 0.26
CA ILE A 53 0.00 -2.52 1.21
C ILE A 53 1.46 -2.96 1.41
N GLU A 54 2.28 -2.95 0.36
CA GLU A 54 3.72 -3.24 0.47
C GLU A 54 4.44 -2.17 1.33
N GLU A 55 4.17 -0.88 1.12
CA GLU A 55 4.76 0.21 1.92
C GLU A 55 4.37 0.13 3.40
N ILE A 56 3.11 -0.22 3.69
CA ILE A 56 2.67 -0.48 5.07
C ILE A 56 3.41 -1.69 5.64
N ALA A 57 3.51 -2.80 4.89
CA ALA A 57 4.20 -4.01 5.34
C ALA A 57 5.70 -3.79 5.62
N GLU A 58 6.33 -2.88 4.88
CA GLU A 58 7.73 -2.49 5.07
C GLU A 58 7.93 -1.45 6.18
N GLY A 59 6.84 -0.87 6.71
CA GLY A 59 6.90 0.19 7.71
C GLY A 59 7.35 1.54 7.15
N LYS A 60 7.27 1.72 5.82
CA LYS A 60 7.57 2.99 5.13
C LYS A 60 6.43 4.00 5.27
N ALA A 61 5.20 3.50 5.39
CA ALA A 61 4.02 4.32 5.65
C ALA A 61 3.81 4.54 7.15
N LYS A 62 3.72 5.79 7.59
CA LYS A 62 3.32 6.15 8.97
C LYS A 62 1.81 6.31 9.06
N ILE A 63 1.18 5.49 9.89
CA ILE A 63 -0.26 5.62 10.18
C ILE A 63 -0.41 6.62 11.32
N VAL A 64 -0.92 7.80 10.99
CA VAL A 64 -1.25 8.85 11.98
C VAL A 64 -2.66 8.56 12.51
N ARG A 65 -2.78 8.47 13.83
CA ARG A 65 -4.05 8.28 14.54
C ARG A 65 -4.40 9.64 15.14
N GLU A 66 -5.46 10.25 14.63
CA GLU A 66 -6.04 11.48 15.20
C GLU A 66 -6.86 11.16 16.45
#